data_AF-A0A7S1X662-F1
#
_entry.id   AF-A0A7S1X662-F1
#
_cell.length_a   1.000
_cell.length_b   1.000
_cell.length_c   1.000
_cell.angle_alpha   90.00
_cell.angle_beta   90.00
_cell.angle_gamma   90.00
#
_symmetry.space_group_name_H-M   'P 1'
#
loop_
_entity.id
_entity.type
_entity.pdbx_description
1 polymer ?
#
loop_
_entity_poly.entity_id
_entity_poly.type
_entity_poly.pdbx_seq_one_letter_code
_entity_poly.pdbx_strand_id
1 'polypeptide(L)'
;SMTLRYLAGGNVWDIVDIHGVSQALFYQVLWRTVAAINEVEALPGLPSKNMDRVEALSKGFSVLNKDTLHGCVGAIDGIAIEIGKPTPWDTIYPMQYRNRKNFFSVNCQAICDSNLKFLWW
;
A
#
# COMPACT_ATOMS: atom_id res chain seq x y z
N SER A 1 -13.50 9.81 7.14
CA SER A 1 -12.50 8.87 6.60
C SER A 1 -11.31 8.85 7.57
N MET A 2 -11.39 8.05 8.64
CA MET A 2 -10.36 8.04 9.70
C MET A 2 -9.21 7.11 9.35
N THR A 3 -9.51 5.83 9.13
CA THR A 3 -8.52 4.76 8.85
C THR A 3 -7.66 5.08 7.62
N LEU A 4 -8.27 5.36 6.47
CA LEU A 4 -7.53 5.63 5.23
C LEU A 4 -6.64 6.88 5.35
N ARG A 5 -7.11 7.92 6.05
CA ARG A 5 -6.31 9.13 6.27
C ARG A 5 -5.10 8.86 7.15
N TYR A 6 -5.27 8.05 8.21
CA TYR A 6 -4.15 7.63 9.05
C TYR A 6 -3.13 6.78 8.28
N LEU A 7 -3.60 5.80 7.50
CA LEU A 7 -2.73 4.95 6.68
C LEU A 7 -2.00 5.73 5.58
N ALA A 8 -2.56 6.84 5.11
CA ALA A 8 -1.89 7.77 4.19
C ALA A 8 -0.88 8.71 4.88
N GLY A 9 -0.60 8.52 6.18
CA GLY A 9 0.35 9.33 6.95
C GLY A 9 -0.27 10.49 7.72
N GLY A 10 -1.59 10.53 7.87
CA GLY A 10 -2.29 11.58 8.63
C GLY A 10 -2.04 11.51 10.14
N ASN A 11 -1.93 12.66 10.79
CA ASN A 11 -1.77 12.76 12.24
C ASN A 11 -3.06 12.34 12.96
N VAL A 12 -2.93 11.49 13.99
CA VAL A 12 -4.07 11.01 14.78
C VAL A 12 -4.86 12.13 15.44
N TRP A 13 -4.20 13.17 15.96
CA TRP A 13 -4.87 14.27 16.66
C TRP A 13 -5.72 15.10 15.72
N ASP A 14 -5.22 15.41 14.52
CA ASP A 14 -5.98 16.10 13.48
C ASP A 14 -7.21 15.27 13.06
N ILE A 15 -7.04 13.95 12.94
CA ILE A 15 -8.14 13.06 12.56
C ILE A 15 -9.23 13.00 13.64
N VAL A 16 -8.82 12.86 14.90
CA VAL A 16 -9.70 12.80 16.07
C VAL A 16 -10.49 14.10 16.22
N ASP A 17 -9.83 15.25 16.07
CA ASP A 17 -10.44 16.58 16.13
C ASP A 17 -11.46 16.81 14.99
N ILE A 18 -11.05 16.57 13.74
CA ILE A 18 -11.93 16.73 12.56
C ILE A 18 -13.18 15.85 12.64
N HIS A 19 -13.06 14.67 13.25
CA HIS A 19 -14.17 13.71 13.34
C HIS A 19 -14.94 13.77 14.67
N GLY A 20 -14.50 14.58 15.64
CA GLY A 20 -15.19 14.73 16.94
C GLY A 20 -15.30 13.42 17.73
N VAL A 21 -14.29 12.55 17.65
CA VAL A 21 -14.26 11.25 18.34
C VAL A 21 -13.24 11.25 19.47
N SER A 22 -13.24 10.23 20.32
CA SER A 22 -12.13 10.01 21.26
C SER A 22 -10.97 9.27 20.56
N GLN A 23 -9.75 9.45 21.07
CA GLN A 23 -8.57 8.70 20.60
C GLN A 23 -8.77 7.18 20.73
N ALA A 24 -9.40 6.73 21.82
CA ALA A 24 -9.69 5.31 22.03
C ALA A 24 -10.65 4.75 20.97
N LEU A 25 -11.72 5.48 20.64
CA LEU A 25 -12.65 5.08 19.58
C LEU A 25 -11.96 5.06 18.22
N PHE A 26 -11.09 6.05 17.93
CA PHE A 26 -10.30 6.07 16.70
C PHE A 26 -9.49 4.79 16.52
N TYR A 27 -8.70 4.36 17.52
CA TYR A 27 -7.89 3.14 17.40
C TYR A 27 -8.77 1.88 17.30
N GLN A 28 -9.90 1.84 18.00
CA GLN A 28 -10.85 0.74 17.86
C GLN A 28 -11.39 0.63 16.41
N VAL A 29 -11.74 1.75 15.79
CA VAL A 29 -12.23 1.78 14.41
C VAL A 29 -11.09 1.48 13.42
N LEU A 30 -9.89 2.00 13.65
CA LEU A 30 -8.69 1.74 12.83
C LEU A 30 -8.46 0.23 12.69
N TRP A 31 -8.35 -0.48 13.82
CA TRP A 31 -8.07 -1.91 13.81
C TRP A 31 -9.20 -2.75 13.23
N ARG A 32 -10.46 -2.41 13.51
CA ARG A 32 -11.61 -3.07 12.87
C ARG A 32 -11.61 -2.90 11.37
N THR A 33 -11.28 -1.70 10.88
CA THR A 33 -11.23 -1.42 9.44
C THR A 33 -10.07 -2.17 8.78
N VAL A 34 -8.88 -2.18 9.38
CA VAL A 34 -7.72 -2.91 8.85
C VAL A 34 -7.98 -4.41 8.81
N ALA A 35 -8.60 -4.98 9.85
CA ALA A 35 -8.98 -6.39 9.87
C ALA A 35 -9.97 -6.71 8.73
N ALA A 36 -11.02 -5.90 8.55
CA ALA A 36 -11.99 -6.09 7.48
C ALA A 36 -11.37 -5.97 6.07
N ILE A 37 -10.41 -5.06 5.87
CA ILE A 37 -9.66 -4.95 4.61
C ILE A 37 -8.88 -6.25 4.36
N ASN A 38 -8.15 -6.75 5.36
CA ASN A 38 -7.35 -7.97 5.23
C ASN A 38 -8.18 -9.25 5.03
N GLU A 39 -9.47 -9.24 5.40
CA GLU A 39 -10.39 -10.35 5.17
C GLU A 39 -10.87 -10.43 3.71
N VAL A 40 -10.99 -9.27 3.04
CA VAL A 40 -11.55 -9.18 1.67
C VAL A 40 -10.44 -9.08 0.62
N GLU A 41 -9.40 -8.30 0.91
CA GLU A 41 -8.31 -8.03 -0.02
C GLU A 41 -7.15 -8.99 0.23
N ALA A 42 -6.97 -9.95 -0.68
CA ALA A 42 -5.75 -10.74 -0.73
C ALA A 42 -4.72 -10.00 -1.57
N LEU A 43 -3.56 -9.68 -1.00
CA LEU A 43 -2.38 -9.27 -1.75
C LEU A 43 -1.56 -10.52 -2.08
N PRO A 44 -1.62 -11.05 -3.32
CA PRO A 44 -0.88 -12.23 -3.69
C PRO A 44 0.61 -12.00 -3.46
N GLY A 45 1.30 -12.95 -2.81
CA GLY A 45 2.74 -12.86 -2.60
C GLY A 45 3.21 -12.22 -1.29
N LEU A 46 2.35 -11.45 -0.61
CA LEU A 46 2.57 -11.09 0.79
C LEU A 46 2.03 -12.20 1.73
N PRO A 47 2.78 -12.62 2.76
CA PRO A 47 2.34 -13.68 3.66
C PRO A 47 1.26 -13.17 4.62
N SER A 48 -0.02 -13.45 4.35
CA SER A 48 -1.10 -13.08 5.26
C SER A 48 -1.32 -14.09 6.41
N LYS A 49 -0.84 -15.33 6.26
CA LYS A 49 -1.12 -16.43 7.22
C LYS A 49 0.10 -17.25 7.65
N ASN A 50 1.26 -17.06 7.03
CA ASN A 50 2.48 -17.77 7.39
C ASN A 50 3.38 -16.85 8.22
N MET A 51 3.29 -16.97 9.55
CA MET A 51 4.04 -16.14 10.49
C MET A 51 5.55 -16.31 10.37
N ASP A 52 6.03 -17.52 10.06
CA ASP A 52 7.47 -17.77 9.85
C ASP A 52 7.99 -16.96 8.65
N ARG A 53 7.19 -16.88 7.58
CA ARG A 53 7.53 -16.09 6.39
C ARG A 53 7.44 -14.58 6.67
N VAL A 54 6.46 -14.13 7.44
CA VAL A 54 6.34 -12.73 7.90
C VAL A 54 7.60 -12.34 8.70
N GLU A 55 8.01 -13.19 9.64
CA GLU A 55 9.17 -12.94 10.49
C GLU A 55 10.47 -12.96 9.68
N ALA A 56 10.62 -13.90 8.73
CA ALA A 56 11.78 -13.94 7.85
C ALA A 56 11.93 -12.67 7.00
N LEU A 57 10.82 -12.15 6.43
CA LEU A 57 10.82 -10.90 5.67
C LEU A 57 11.17 -9.71 6.58
N SER A 58 10.50 -9.59 7.73
CA SER A 58 10.75 -8.55 8.75
C SER A 58 12.21 -8.49 9.17
N LYS A 59 12.82 -9.67 9.44
CA LYS A 59 14.22 -9.77 9.83
C LYS A 59 15.16 -9.29 8.73
N GLY A 60 14.86 -9.58 7.47
CA GLY A 60 15.64 -9.10 6.33
C GLY A 60 15.75 -7.57 6.29
N PHE A 61 14.63 -6.88 6.46
CA PHE A 61 14.63 -5.40 6.51
C PHE A 61 15.27 -4.84 7.79
N SER A 62 15.06 -5.52 8.93
CA SER A 62 15.63 -5.12 10.23
C SER A 62 17.16 -5.12 10.20
N VAL A 63 17.76 -6.21 9.68
CA VAL A 63 19.22 -6.36 9.56
C VAL A 63 19.85 -5.26 8.70
N LEU A 64 19.20 -4.89 7.58
CA LEU A 64 19.70 -3.84 6.69
C LEU A 64 19.64 -2.43 7.31
N ASN A 65 18.73 -2.19 8.26
CA ASN A 65 18.41 -0.85 8.75
C ASN A 65 18.64 -0.68 10.26
N LYS A 66 19.47 -1.52 10.88
CA LYS A 66 19.76 -1.48 12.33
C LYS A 66 18.46 -1.46 13.15
N ASP A 67 17.52 -2.33 12.80
CA ASP A 67 16.19 -2.50 13.40
C ASP A 67 15.18 -1.34 13.22
N THR A 68 15.55 -0.28 12.49
CA THR A 68 14.63 0.85 12.25
C THR A 68 13.39 0.46 11.44
N LEU A 69 13.50 -0.56 10.58
CA LEU A 69 12.41 -1.10 9.77
C LEU A 69 11.88 -2.43 10.30
N HIS A 70 11.97 -2.65 11.62
CA HIS A 70 11.38 -3.84 12.24
C HIS A 70 9.87 -3.92 11.99
N GLY A 71 9.40 -5.09 11.55
CA GLY A 71 8.01 -5.32 11.15
C GLY A 71 7.71 -5.02 9.67
N CYS A 72 8.67 -4.45 8.92
CA CYS A 72 8.51 -4.24 7.48
C CYS A 72 8.60 -5.58 6.73
N VAL A 73 7.56 -5.97 6.00
CA VAL A 73 7.52 -7.26 5.26
C VAL A 73 7.66 -7.09 3.74
N GLY A 74 7.78 -5.86 3.27
CA GLY A 74 7.96 -5.54 1.85
C GLY A 74 8.06 -4.04 1.63
N ALA A 75 8.82 -3.65 0.61
CA ALA A 75 8.91 -2.28 0.14
C ALA A 75 8.10 -2.13 -1.15
N ILE A 76 7.09 -1.26 -1.12
CA ILE A 76 6.25 -0.95 -2.29
C ILE A 76 6.81 0.25 -3.04
N ASP A 77 6.82 0.16 -4.36
CA ASP A 77 7.06 1.30 -5.25
C ASP A 77 6.12 1.25 -6.46
N GLY A 78 5.97 2.38 -7.14
CA GLY A 78 5.13 2.51 -8.32
C GLY A 78 5.70 3.44 -9.38
N ILE A 79 5.57 3.04 -10.64
CA ILE A 79 5.99 3.80 -11.80
C ILE A 79 4.86 3.93 -12.82
N ALA A 80 4.67 5.14 -13.34
CA ALA A 80 3.82 5.38 -14.50
C ALA A 80 4.65 5.12 -15.76
N ILE A 81 4.44 3.97 -16.40
CA ILE A 81 5.12 3.59 -17.63
C ILE A 81 4.45 4.33 -18.79
N GLU A 82 5.20 5.22 -19.45
CA GLU A 82 4.67 5.99 -20.58
C GLU A 82 4.30 5.07 -21.75
N ILE A 83 3.14 5.34 -22.34
CA ILE A 83 2.62 4.66 -23.52
C ILE A 83 2.14 5.69 -24.54
N GLY A 84 1.95 5.25 -25.79
CA GLY A 84 1.17 6.03 -26.76
C GLY A 84 -0.26 6.24 -26.27
N LYS A 85 -0.93 7.29 -26.76
CA LYS A 85 -2.37 7.46 -26.53
C LYS A 85 -3.10 6.21 -27.03
N PRO A 86 -3.88 5.52 -26.17
CA PRO A 86 -4.64 4.37 -26.63
C PRO A 86 -5.61 4.78 -27.75
N THR A 87 -5.74 3.92 -28.74
CA THR A 87 -6.69 4.09 -29.82
C THR A 87 -8.06 3.53 -29.42
N PRO A 88 -9.13 3.84 -30.17
CA PRO A 88 -10.43 3.19 -29.98
C PRO A 88 -10.42 1.67 -30.18
N TRP A 89 -9.37 1.12 -30.81
CA TRP A 89 -9.16 -0.32 -30.95
C TRP A 89 -8.57 -0.95 -29.69
N ASP A 90 -7.81 -0.19 -28.91
CA ASP A 90 -7.17 -0.66 -27.67
C ASP A 90 -8.16 -0.64 -26.48
N THR A 91 -8.99 0.41 -26.40
CA THR A 91 -9.96 0.60 -25.33
C THR A 91 -11.06 1.57 -25.71
N ILE A 92 -12.25 1.38 -25.11
CA ILE A 92 -13.37 2.32 -25.21
C ILE A 92 -13.14 3.60 -24.40
N TYR A 93 -12.15 3.63 -23.48
CA TYR A 93 -11.85 4.78 -22.64
C TYR A 93 -10.37 5.23 -22.68
N PRO A 94 -9.84 5.70 -23.82
CA PRO A 94 -8.43 6.12 -23.93
C PRO A 94 -7.98 7.16 -22.89
N MET A 95 -8.90 8.03 -22.46
CA MET A 95 -8.61 9.09 -21.50
C MET A 95 -8.36 8.58 -20.08
N GLN A 96 -8.75 7.35 -19.73
CA GLN A 96 -8.42 6.76 -18.43
C GLN A 96 -6.92 6.52 -18.24
N TYR A 97 -6.18 6.41 -19.35
CA TYR A 97 -4.72 6.25 -19.33
C TYR A 97 -3.99 7.59 -19.23
N ARG A 98 -4.70 8.74 -19.31
CA ARG A 98 -4.08 10.06 -19.16
C ARG A 98 -3.84 10.35 -17.68
N ASN A 99 -2.58 10.55 -17.30
CA ASN A 99 -2.22 10.81 -15.91
C ASN A 99 -2.10 12.32 -15.58
N ARG A 100 -1.89 12.64 -14.29
CA ARG A 100 -1.69 14.01 -13.79
C ARG A 100 -0.44 14.71 -14.36
N LYS A 101 0.55 13.94 -14.83
CA LYS A 101 1.81 14.43 -15.41
C LYS A 101 1.70 14.75 -16.91
N ASN A 102 0.48 14.77 -17.46
CA ASN A 102 0.19 15.13 -18.85
C ASN A 102 0.71 14.18 -19.93
N PHE A 103 0.92 12.90 -19.62
CA PHE A 103 1.17 11.84 -20.60
C PHE A 103 0.25 10.65 -20.41
N PHE A 104 0.21 9.73 -21.39
CA PHE A 104 -0.55 8.48 -21.28
C PHE A 104 0.34 7.41 -20.64
N SER A 105 -0.16 6.68 -19.65
CA SER A 105 0.63 5.70 -18.92
C SER A 105 -0.16 4.52 -18.42
N VAL A 106 0.51 3.39 -18.26
CA VAL A 106 0.05 2.27 -17.42
C VAL A 106 0.71 2.39 -16.04
N ASN A 107 -0.08 2.21 -14.98
CA ASN A 107 0.46 2.16 -13.62
C ASN A 107 1.06 0.77 -13.37
N CYS A 108 2.35 0.72 -13.04
CA CYS A 108 3.01 -0.46 -12.53
C CYS A 108 3.31 -0.23 -11.06
N GLN A 109 2.89 -1.15 -10.20
CA GLN A 109 3.22 -1.15 -8.78
C GLN A 109 3.79 -2.50 -8.43
N ALA A 110 4.84 -2.53 -7.62
CA ALA A 110 5.46 -3.77 -7.23
C ALA A 110 5.94 -3.69 -5.78
N ILE A 111 6.02 -4.85 -5.14
CA ILE A 111 6.55 -5.01 -3.78
C ILE A 111 7.76 -5.92 -3.86
N CYS A 112 8.87 -5.54 -3.23
CA CYS A 112 10.06 -6.38 -3.11
C CYS A 112 10.40 -6.72 -1.65
N ASP A 113 11.16 -7.80 -1.46
CA ASP A 113 11.78 -8.15 -0.19
C ASP A 113 13.08 -7.36 0.03
N SER A 114 13.73 -7.61 1.17
CA SER A 114 15.02 -6.99 1.50
C SER A 114 16.17 -7.35 0.55
N ASN A 115 16.01 -8.39 -0.28
CA ASN A 115 16.98 -8.84 -1.27
C ASN A 115 16.66 -8.33 -2.68
N LEU A 116 15.75 -7.36 -2.80
CA LEU A 116 15.29 -6.78 -4.08
C LEU A 116 14.59 -7.81 -4.98
N LYS A 117 14.05 -8.89 -4.41
CA LYS A 117 13.24 -9.87 -5.14
C LYS A 117 11.78 -9.47 -5.06
N PHE A 118 11.10 -9.45 -6.19
CA PHE A 118 9.68 -9.14 -6.22
C PHE A 118 8.85 -10.20 -5.49
N LEU A 119 7.96 -9.73 -4.64
CA LEU A 119 6.94 -10.50 -3.93
C LEU A 119 5.59 -10.40 -4.66
N TRP A 120 5.30 -9.24 -5.26
CA TRP A 120 4.06 -8.92 -5.98
C TRP A 120 4.32 -7.84 -7.05
N TRP A 121 3.64 -7.92 -8.20
CA TRP A 121 3.69 -6.97 -9.32
C TRP A 121 2.49 -7.13 -10.25
#